data_AF-A0A1G0LW38-F1
#
_entry.id   AF-A0A1G0LW38-F1
#
_cell.length_a   1.000
_cell.length_b   1.000
_cell.length_c   1.000
_cell.angle_alpha   90.00
_cell.angle_beta   90.00
_cell.angle_gamma   90.00
#
_symmetry.space_group_name_H-M   'P 1'
#
loop_
_entity.id
_entity.type
_entity.pdbx_description
1 polymer ?
#
loop_
_entity_poly.entity_id
_entity_poly.type
_entity_poly.pdbx_seq_one_letter_code
_entity_poly.pdbx_strand_id
1 'polypeptide(L)'
;MIPYHIRKMAEEAGCDGLVDGLARNLYTNVIFDAETCTSEDGPFYCTSCFSDAVVHKCRDKRDHFAHHARLSPVPGKGEGKLHSDCKDEICDILASLYPEGKWEKERKISENKRLKTPALRPDISGYIDDKRVVIEVQASALSITEILKRTAAYTKLKSNILWIVPLTEQLGSLPFRPRLYEKYLHSMYYGRVYYWTVGQGLWLDPVHFGIASRHVAYSEWYKDGEMKTGGDYYKPYKTIKTPIYGERVNMTSHFESHKRDTFIPTNARKTVPQCIIWKDTLTSWWNAVEEGKYTDDYFTEIYSDIEIPRTKGSQRKNNHQEKQAKNKTHAFQSDLEAQWAIFFDTMGIVYEYKKASYDLDGSVFLPDFWLPQVSMWAEVRPSRFSNEEERKCQLLANATEKRCLLLEGSPDFRSYWALGPEYEDDDYPDTDYLLTSEYLHSESRFFCSTGYSREDPATDKEFIFGDDYIAAVEESTSFFR
;
A
#
# COMPACT_ATOMS: atom_id res chain seq x y z
N MET A 1 17.01 15.29 16.36
CA MET A 1 15.64 14.72 16.31
C MET A 1 15.67 13.55 15.33
N ILE A 2 15.10 12.38 15.67
CA ILE A 2 15.13 11.20 14.79
C ILE A 2 14.27 11.47 13.54
N PRO A 3 14.80 11.35 12.32
CA PRO A 3 14.03 11.56 11.08
C PRO A 3 12.78 10.67 10.98
N TYR A 4 11.68 11.23 10.49
CA TYR A 4 10.37 10.54 10.38
C TYR A 4 10.44 9.22 9.61
N HIS A 5 11.22 9.15 8.53
CA HIS A 5 11.38 7.92 7.75
C HIS A 5 12.01 6.78 8.57
N ILE A 6 12.95 7.09 9.47
CA ILE A 6 13.59 6.10 10.34
C ILE A 6 12.60 5.60 11.40
N ARG A 7 11.78 6.49 11.99
CA ARG A 7 10.69 6.10 12.90
C ARG A 7 9.64 5.23 12.22
N LYS A 8 9.26 5.56 10.99
CA LYS A 8 8.29 4.76 10.20
C LYS A 8 8.84 3.35 9.91
N MET A 9 10.12 3.24 9.52
CA MET A 9 10.76 1.94 9.30
C MET A 9 10.81 1.09 10.57
N ALA A 10 11.02 1.73 11.72
CA ALA A 10 10.96 1.09 13.01
C ALA A 10 9.54 0.64 13.38
N GLU A 11 8.51 1.45 13.14
CA GLU A 11 7.11 1.07 13.32
C GLU A 11 6.67 -0.08 12.39
N GLU A 12 7.17 -0.13 11.16
CA GLU A 12 6.91 -1.17 10.16
C GLU A 12 7.62 -2.50 10.48
N ALA A 13 8.85 -2.42 10.98
CA ALA A 13 9.57 -3.56 11.55
C ALA A 13 8.98 -3.95 12.93
N GLY A 14 8.32 -3.01 13.60
CA GLY A 14 7.96 -3.03 15.02
C GLY A 14 9.16 -2.96 15.97
N CYS A 15 10.34 -2.58 15.48
CA CYS A 15 11.58 -2.58 16.24
C CYS A 15 12.29 -1.23 16.09
N ASP A 16 12.51 -0.56 17.22
CA ASP A 16 13.21 0.72 17.27
C ASP A 16 14.74 0.59 17.35
N GLY A 17 15.27 -0.63 17.34
CA GLY A 17 16.70 -0.87 17.59
C GLY A 17 17.69 -0.41 16.53
N LEU A 18 17.22 0.06 15.38
CA LEU A 18 18.06 0.67 14.33
C LEU A 18 17.83 2.19 14.21
N VAL A 19 16.95 2.75 15.06
CA VAL A 19 16.46 4.12 14.91
C VAL A 19 17.56 5.16 15.13
N ASP A 20 18.54 4.83 15.95
CA ASP A 20 19.68 5.70 16.23
C ASP A 20 20.75 5.65 15.14
N GLY A 21 20.54 4.88 14.07
CA GLY A 21 21.51 4.71 12.99
C GLY A 21 22.65 3.76 13.34
N LEU A 22 22.48 2.91 14.35
CA LEU A 22 23.49 1.97 14.83
C LEU A 22 23.10 0.52 14.54
N ALA A 23 24.07 -0.29 14.14
CA ALA A 23 23.95 -1.74 14.06
C ALA A 23 25.27 -2.41 14.46
N ARG A 24 25.24 -3.70 14.81
CA ARG A 24 26.47 -4.44 15.12
C ARG A 24 26.89 -5.30 13.94
N ASN A 25 28.20 -5.39 13.69
CA ASN A 25 28.73 -6.41 12.79
C ASN A 25 28.52 -7.80 13.44
N LEU A 26 28.02 -8.75 12.66
CA LEU A 26 27.64 -10.08 13.15
C LEU A 26 28.82 -10.88 13.71
N TYR A 27 30.01 -10.74 13.12
CA TYR A 27 31.17 -11.55 13.47
C TYR A 27 32.00 -10.94 14.60
N THR A 28 32.21 -9.62 14.54
CA THR A 28 33.07 -8.92 15.50
C THR A 28 32.30 -8.34 16.68
N ASN A 29 30.97 -8.24 16.57
CA ASN A 29 30.09 -7.55 17.52
C ASN A 29 30.42 -6.07 17.74
N VAL A 30 31.28 -5.47 16.92
CA VAL A 30 31.58 -4.03 16.95
C VAL A 30 30.36 -3.24 16.46
N ILE A 31 30.07 -2.12 17.11
CA ILE A 31 29.00 -1.20 16.71
C ILE A 31 29.49 -0.33 15.55
N PHE A 32 28.66 -0.22 14.52
CA PHE A 32 28.87 0.65 13.38
C PHE A 32 27.79 1.71 13.32
N ASP A 33 28.19 2.92 12.91
CA ASP A 33 27.30 4.04 12.60
C ASP A 33 27.05 4.08 11.10
N ALA A 34 25.76 4.17 10.72
CA ALA A 34 25.32 4.16 9.34
C ALA A 34 25.96 5.25 8.47
N GLU A 35 26.36 6.39 9.04
CA GLU A 35 27.04 7.48 8.31
C GLU A 35 28.47 7.11 7.92
N THR A 36 29.16 6.33 8.76
CA THR A 36 30.58 6.04 8.60
C THR A 36 30.86 4.69 7.96
N CYS A 37 29.97 3.71 8.12
CA CYS A 37 30.15 2.37 7.57
C CYS A 37 29.66 2.25 6.12
N THR A 38 30.08 1.20 5.44
CA THR A 38 29.64 0.81 4.09
C THR A 38 29.02 -0.58 4.12
N SER A 39 28.46 -1.04 2.99
CA SER A 39 27.93 -2.40 2.88
C SER A 39 29.02 -3.47 3.03
N GLU A 40 30.29 -3.12 2.77
CA GLU A 40 31.44 -4.03 2.89
C GLU A 40 31.82 -4.31 4.35
N ASP A 41 31.47 -3.41 5.27
CA ASP A 41 31.73 -3.56 6.71
C ASP A 41 30.72 -4.51 7.40
N GLY A 42 29.73 -5.00 6.65
CA GLY A 42 28.75 -5.97 7.12
C GLY A 42 29.29 -7.41 7.15
N PRO A 43 28.43 -8.42 7.38
CA PRO A 43 26.99 -8.32 7.64
C PRO A 43 26.68 -7.72 9.02
N PHE A 44 25.57 -6.98 9.10
CA PHE A 44 25.13 -6.32 10.32
C PHE A 44 23.86 -6.95 10.90
N TYR A 45 23.61 -6.72 12.18
CA TYR A 45 22.35 -7.07 12.85
C TYR A 45 21.88 -5.97 13.80
N CYS A 46 20.56 -5.90 14.00
CA CYS A 46 19.92 -5.02 14.98
C CYS A 46 20.12 -5.56 16.40
N THR A 47 20.63 -4.75 17.32
CA THR A 47 20.88 -5.20 18.71
C THR A 47 19.63 -5.39 19.54
N SER A 48 18.50 -4.82 19.13
CA SER A 48 17.24 -4.94 19.89
C SER A 48 16.43 -6.18 19.50
N CYS A 49 16.44 -6.57 18.22
CA CYS A 49 15.65 -7.72 17.74
C CYS A 49 16.50 -8.84 17.11
N PHE A 50 17.81 -8.65 17.02
CA PHE A 50 18.79 -9.59 16.45
C PHE A 50 18.56 -9.96 14.98
N SER A 51 17.70 -9.23 14.26
CA SER A 51 17.54 -9.45 12.82
C SER A 51 18.71 -8.87 12.04
N ASP A 52 18.96 -9.42 10.86
CA ASP A 52 19.87 -8.82 9.88
C ASP A 52 19.53 -7.36 9.62
N ALA A 53 20.57 -6.55 9.43
CA ALA A 53 20.49 -5.14 9.11
C ALA A 53 21.33 -4.83 7.88
N VAL A 54 20.84 -3.91 7.05
CA VAL A 54 21.57 -3.38 5.89
C VAL A 54 21.72 -1.88 6.04
N VAL A 55 22.91 -1.37 5.73
CA VAL A 55 23.16 0.06 5.67
C VAL A 55 22.62 0.61 4.35
N HIS A 56 21.83 1.68 4.43
CA HIS A 56 21.35 2.44 3.29
C HIS A 56 22.09 3.76 3.21
N LYS A 57 22.88 3.92 2.14
CA LYS A 57 23.51 5.18 1.76
C LYS A 57 22.53 6.04 0.99
N CYS A 58 22.22 7.20 1.54
CA CYS A 58 21.15 8.07 1.06
C CYS A 58 21.72 9.39 0.55
N ARG A 59 21.19 9.89 -0.57
CA ARG A 59 21.60 11.19 -1.14
C ARG A 59 20.93 12.37 -0.42
N ASP A 60 19.63 12.23 -0.14
CA ASP A 60 18.78 13.32 0.37
C ASP A 60 18.24 13.03 1.78
N LYS A 61 18.62 11.89 2.35
CA LYS A 61 18.23 11.46 3.70
C LYS A 61 19.48 11.12 4.50
N ARG A 62 19.35 11.08 5.81
CA ARG A 62 20.40 10.52 6.67
C ARG A 62 20.62 9.05 6.32
N ASP A 63 21.87 8.65 6.23
CA ASP A 63 22.24 7.24 6.17
C ASP A 63 21.67 6.51 7.39
N HIS A 64 21.15 5.31 7.18
CA HIS A 64 20.51 4.56 8.25
C HIS A 64 20.62 3.06 8.02
N PHE A 65 20.50 2.28 9.09
CA PHE A 65 20.30 0.85 8.99
C PHE A 65 18.82 0.52 8.83
N ALA A 66 18.51 -0.42 7.95
CA ALA A 66 17.19 -0.99 7.79
C ALA A 66 17.21 -2.47 8.15
N HIS A 67 16.12 -2.97 8.72
CA HIS A 67 15.94 -4.41 8.93
C HIS A 67 15.90 -5.10 7.58
N HIS A 68 16.87 -5.98 7.34
CA HIS A 68 16.94 -6.78 6.12
C HIS A 68 16.03 -7.99 6.26
N ALA A 69 14.87 -7.93 5.64
CA ALA A 69 13.96 -9.07 5.59
C ALA A 69 14.17 -9.82 4.27
N ARG A 70 14.32 -11.13 4.35
CA ARG A 70 14.30 -12.03 3.20
C ARG A 70 13.06 -11.76 2.35
N LEU A 71 13.23 -11.59 1.04
CA LEU A 71 12.13 -11.42 0.08
C LEU A 71 11.79 -12.75 -0.59
N SER A 72 10.66 -12.80 -1.29
CA SER A 72 10.38 -13.88 -2.23
C SER A 72 11.48 -13.92 -3.32
N PRO A 73 12.02 -15.10 -3.67
CA PRO A 73 13.10 -15.26 -4.65
C PRO A 73 12.54 -15.18 -6.07
N VAL A 74 12.01 -14.01 -6.43
CA VAL A 74 11.56 -13.67 -7.77
C VAL A 74 12.72 -13.07 -8.59
N PRO A 75 12.74 -13.25 -9.93
CA PRO A 75 13.71 -12.57 -10.79
C PRO A 75 13.60 -11.05 -10.65
N GLY A 76 14.71 -10.32 -10.86
CA GLY A 76 14.73 -8.86 -10.90
C GLY A 76 13.91 -8.26 -12.07
N LYS A 77 14.07 -6.95 -12.34
CA LYS A 77 13.33 -6.24 -13.41
C LYS A 77 13.51 -6.91 -14.78
N GLY A 78 12.40 -7.12 -15.50
CA GLY A 78 12.35 -7.59 -16.89
C GLY A 78 11.58 -8.90 -17.06
N GLU A 79 11.30 -9.27 -18.31
CA GLU A 79 10.90 -10.65 -18.65
C GLU A 79 12.15 -11.55 -18.51
N GLY A 80 12.37 -12.02 -17.29
CA GLY A 80 13.47 -12.94 -17.00
C GLY A 80 13.21 -14.32 -17.59
N LYS A 81 14.29 -15.10 -17.81
CA LYS A 81 14.22 -16.50 -18.28
C LYS A 81 13.13 -17.31 -17.53
N LEU A 82 13.02 -17.11 -16.23
CA LEU A 82 12.02 -17.79 -15.38
C LEU A 82 10.57 -17.48 -15.77
N HIS A 83 10.27 -16.24 -16.18
CA HIS A 83 8.94 -15.86 -16.66
C HIS A 83 8.60 -16.61 -17.95
N SER A 84 9.54 -16.66 -18.90
CA SER A 84 9.40 -17.43 -20.14
C SER A 84 9.24 -18.92 -19.84
N ASP A 85 10.14 -19.50 -19.04
CA ASP A 85 10.11 -20.92 -18.68
C ASP A 85 8.75 -21.31 -18.08
N CYS A 86 8.20 -20.49 -17.17
CA CYS A 86 6.89 -20.69 -16.58
C CYS A 86 5.76 -20.65 -17.63
N LYS A 87 5.79 -19.68 -18.54
CA LYS A 87 4.78 -19.57 -19.62
C LYS A 87 4.85 -20.75 -20.58
N ASP A 88 6.06 -21.10 -20.99
CA ASP A 88 6.34 -22.17 -21.95
C ASP A 88 5.87 -23.51 -21.38
N GLU A 89 6.33 -23.86 -20.18
CA GLU A 89 6.02 -25.14 -19.56
C GLU A 89 4.52 -25.31 -19.30
N ILE A 90 3.85 -24.29 -18.75
CA ILE A 90 2.41 -24.34 -18.50
C ILE A 90 1.63 -24.42 -19.82
N CYS A 91 1.93 -23.54 -20.79
CA CYS A 91 1.16 -23.48 -22.04
C CYS A 91 1.34 -24.75 -22.88
N ASP A 92 2.55 -25.30 -22.95
CA ASP A 92 2.84 -26.49 -23.75
C ASP A 92 2.11 -27.73 -23.18
N ILE A 93 2.13 -27.90 -21.85
CA ILE A 93 1.43 -29.01 -21.20
C ILE A 93 -0.09 -28.83 -21.34
N LEU A 94 -0.62 -27.61 -21.19
CA LEU A 94 -2.05 -27.35 -21.37
C LEU A 94 -2.51 -27.59 -22.82
N ALA A 95 -1.71 -27.17 -23.81
CA ALA A 95 -2.00 -27.42 -25.22
C ALA A 95 -1.97 -28.92 -25.56
N SER A 96 -1.10 -29.69 -24.90
CA SER A 96 -1.02 -31.14 -25.07
C SER A 96 -2.17 -31.90 -24.39
N LEU A 97 -2.50 -31.56 -23.15
CA LEU A 97 -3.54 -32.26 -22.37
C LEU A 97 -4.96 -31.82 -22.74
N TYR A 98 -5.12 -30.56 -23.17
CA TYR A 98 -6.41 -29.96 -23.51
C TYR A 98 -6.34 -29.27 -24.89
N PRO A 99 -6.15 -30.03 -25.99
CA PRO A 99 -5.99 -29.46 -27.33
C PRO A 99 -7.22 -28.64 -27.78
N GLU A 100 -8.42 -29.08 -27.40
CA GLU A 100 -9.68 -28.34 -27.65
C GLU A 100 -9.75 -27.01 -26.88
N GLY A 101 -8.95 -26.86 -25.82
CA GLY A 101 -8.82 -25.65 -25.02
C GLY A 101 -8.17 -24.49 -25.77
N LYS A 102 -7.56 -24.75 -26.94
CA LYS A 102 -6.88 -23.74 -27.78
C LYS A 102 -5.96 -22.86 -26.94
N TRP A 103 -5.05 -23.48 -26.19
CA TRP A 103 -4.10 -22.78 -25.34
C TRP A 103 -3.06 -22.05 -26.16
N GLU A 104 -2.78 -20.79 -25.77
CA GLU A 104 -1.81 -19.95 -26.46
C GLU A 104 -1.23 -18.92 -25.50
N LYS A 105 0.08 -18.69 -25.63
CA LYS A 105 0.77 -17.61 -24.94
C LYS A 105 0.46 -16.28 -25.59
N GLU A 106 0.30 -15.23 -24.79
CA GLU A 106 0.29 -13.85 -25.28
C GLU A 106 -0.77 -13.55 -26.36
N ARG A 107 -1.86 -14.33 -26.37
CA ARG A 107 -2.96 -14.17 -27.31
C ARG A 107 -3.56 -12.77 -27.19
N LYS A 108 -3.53 -12.02 -28.29
CA LYS A 108 -4.17 -10.70 -28.33
C LYS A 108 -5.69 -10.84 -28.24
N ILE A 109 -6.27 -10.20 -27.23
CA ILE A 109 -7.71 -10.03 -27.08
C ILE A 109 -8.04 -8.62 -27.53
N SER A 110 -8.76 -8.49 -28.64
CA SER A 110 -9.19 -7.19 -29.17
C SER A 110 -10.05 -6.43 -28.16
N GLU A 111 -10.00 -5.11 -28.24
CA GLU A 111 -10.89 -4.25 -27.46
C GLU A 111 -12.36 -4.64 -27.68
N ASN A 112 -13.16 -4.49 -26.63
CA ASN A 112 -14.60 -4.70 -26.72
C ASN A 112 -15.32 -3.43 -26.29
N LYS A 113 -15.73 -2.64 -27.28
CA LYS A 113 -16.45 -1.37 -27.05
C LYS A 113 -17.76 -1.56 -26.28
N ARG A 114 -18.48 -2.66 -26.52
CA ARG A 114 -19.74 -2.97 -25.85
C ARG A 114 -19.53 -3.26 -24.36
N LEU A 115 -18.50 -4.02 -24.02
CA LEU A 115 -18.17 -4.36 -22.63
C LEU A 115 -17.28 -3.31 -21.95
N LYS A 116 -16.86 -2.26 -22.68
CA LYS A 116 -15.88 -1.26 -22.22
C LYS A 116 -14.63 -1.95 -21.66
N THR A 117 -14.04 -2.85 -22.43
CA THR A 117 -12.76 -3.49 -22.10
C THR A 117 -11.69 -3.08 -23.11
N PRO A 118 -10.49 -2.68 -22.66
CA PRO A 118 -9.38 -2.38 -23.55
C PRO A 118 -8.90 -3.64 -24.28
N ALA A 119 -8.01 -3.47 -25.24
CA ALA A 119 -7.25 -4.60 -25.77
C ALA A 119 -6.38 -5.19 -24.64
N LEU A 120 -6.35 -6.51 -24.52
CA LEU A 120 -5.59 -7.23 -23.50
C LEU A 120 -4.65 -8.24 -24.15
N ARG A 121 -3.60 -8.61 -23.44
CA ARG A 121 -2.65 -9.63 -23.84
C ARG A 121 -2.25 -10.45 -22.60
N PRO A 122 -3.05 -11.44 -22.20
CA PRO A 122 -2.71 -12.34 -21.09
C PRO A 122 -1.45 -13.14 -21.40
N ASP A 123 -0.68 -13.50 -20.39
CA ASP A 123 0.49 -14.37 -20.57
C ASP A 123 0.12 -15.71 -21.16
N ILE A 124 -0.97 -16.33 -20.69
CA ILE A 124 -1.52 -17.57 -21.25
C ILE A 124 -3.05 -17.50 -21.23
N SER A 125 -3.70 -17.99 -22.28
CA SER A 125 -5.17 -18.14 -22.27
C SER A 125 -5.66 -19.33 -23.06
N GLY A 126 -6.78 -19.89 -22.62
CA GLY A 126 -7.43 -21.04 -23.25
C GLY A 126 -8.76 -21.37 -22.57
N TYR A 127 -9.19 -22.62 -22.70
CA TYR A 127 -10.44 -23.13 -22.13
C TYR A 127 -10.22 -24.44 -21.40
N ILE A 128 -10.93 -24.60 -20.28
CA ILE A 128 -11.12 -25.86 -19.55
C ILE A 128 -12.62 -26.04 -19.38
N ASP A 129 -13.21 -27.13 -19.89
CA ASP A 129 -14.64 -27.44 -19.78
C ASP A 129 -15.56 -26.23 -20.07
N ASP A 130 -15.38 -25.62 -21.26
CA ASP A 130 -16.06 -24.40 -21.74
C ASP A 130 -15.80 -23.11 -20.93
N LYS A 131 -15.05 -23.19 -19.84
CA LYS A 131 -14.68 -22.02 -19.04
C LYS A 131 -13.42 -21.41 -19.61
N ARG A 132 -13.51 -20.14 -19.98
CA ARG A 132 -12.33 -19.37 -20.40
C ARG A 132 -11.41 -19.17 -19.21
N VAL A 133 -10.16 -19.58 -19.32
CA VAL A 133 -9.13 -19.42 -18.30
C VAL A 133 -8.03 -18.50 -18.84
N VAL A 134 -7.62 -17.56 -17.99
CA VAL A 134 -6.54 -16.62 -18.23
C VAL A 134 -5.53 -16.79 -17.10
N ILE A 135 -4.27 -17.00 -17.45
CA ILE A 135 -3.16 -17.13 -16.51
C ILE A 135 -2.24 -15.94 -16.72
N GLU A 136 -1.93 -15.23 -15.63
CA GLU A 136 -0.97 -14.13 -15.59
C GLU A 136 0.22 -14.57 -14.73
N VAL A 137 1.42 -14.54 -15.31
CA VAL A 137 2.66 -14.97 -14.66
C VAL A 137 3.36 -13.72 -14.12
N GLN A 138 3.31 -13.53 -12.82
CA GLN A 138 3.74 -12.29 -12.20
C GLN A 138 5.15 -12.40 -11.59
N ALA A 139 6.16 -12.22 -12.43
CA ALA A 139 7.57 -12.26 -12.00
C ALA A 139 8.12 -10.91 -11.48
N SER A 140 7.47 -9.78 -11.79
CA SER A 140 7.93 -8.44 -11.43
C SER A 140 6.86 -7.65 -10.67
N ALA A 141 7.20 -6.46 -10.16
CA ALA A 141 6.23 -5.59 -9.51
C ALA A 141 5.40 -4.82 -10.56
N LEU A 142 4.39 -5.45 -11.18
CA LEU A 142 3.29 -4.66 -11.74
C LEU A 142 2.69 -3.82 -10.62
N SER A 143 2.25 -2.61 -10.98
CA SER A 143 1.49 -1.82 -10.03
C SER A 143 0.19 -2.55 -9.68
N ILE A 144 -0.28 -2.41 -8.44
CA ILE A 144 -1.60 -2.94 -8.03
C ILE A 144 -2.69 -2.44 -9.00
N THR A 145 -2.55 -1.21 -9.49
CA THR A 145 -3.48 -0.61 -10.46
C THR A 145 -3.58 -1.43 -11.74
N GLU A 146 -2.47 -1.93 -12.28
CA GLU A 146 -2.50 -2.78 -13.48
C GLU A 146 -3.13 -4.15 -13.21
N ILE A 147 -2.81 -4.78 -12.07
CA ILE A 147 -3.46 -6.02 -11.63
C ILE A 147 -4.98 -5.82 -11.57
N LEU A 148 -5.43 -4.67 -11.03
CA LEU A 148 -6.84 -4.32 -10.91
C LEU A 148 -7.53 -4.09 -12.24
N LYS A 149 -6.91 -3.31 -13.14
CA LYS A 149 -7.41 -3.05 -14.49
C LYS A 149 -7.61 -4.34 -15.27
N ARG A 150 -6.58 -5.21 -15.27
CA ARG A 150 -6.64 -6.53 -15.90
C ARG A 150 -7.72 -7.41 -15.32
N THR A 151 -7.76 -7.53 -13.99
CA THR A 151 -8.76 -8.35 -13.28
C THR A 151 -10.20 -7.91 -13.62
N ALA A 152 -10.47 -6.61 -13.60
CA ALA A 152 -11.79 -6.08 -13.97
C ALA A 152 -12.13 -6.33 -15.45
N ALA A 153 -11.16 -6.17 -16.35
CA ALA A 153 -11.36 -6.38 -17.78
C ALA A 153 -11.61 -7.87 -18.12
N TYR A 154 -10.84 -8.79 -17.54
CA TYR A 154 -11.07 -10.24 -17.72
C TYR A 154 -12.41 -10.69 -17.14
N THR A 155 -12.83 -10.11 -16.02
CA THR A 155 -14.13 -10.41 -15.41
C THR A 155 -15.29 -10.02 -16.32
N LYS A 156 -15.23 -8.83 -16.95
CA LYS A 156 -16.22 -8.41 -17.95
C LYS A 156 -16.27 -9.36 -19.16
N LEU A 157 -15.14 -9.98 -19.50
CA LEU A 157 -15.02 -10.99 -20.56
C LEU A 157 -15.43 -12.41 -20.11
N LYS A 158 -15.94 -12.58 -18.89
CA LYS A 158 -16.27 -13.88 -18.27
C LYS A 158 -15.09 -14.85 -18.25
N SER A 159 -13.87 -14.32 -18.12
CA SER A 159 -12.65 -15.11 -18.00
C SER A 159 -12.34 -15.39 -16.53
N ASN A 160 -11.94 -16.63 -16.23
CA ASN A 160 -11.43 -17.05 -14.93
C ASN A 160 -9.94 -16.72 -14.85
N ILE A 161 -9.56 -15.82 -13.93
CA ILE A 161 -8.18 -15.39 -13.79
C ILE A 161 -7.41 -16.21 -12.75
N LEU A 162 -6.21 -16.65 -13.11
CA LEU A 162 -5.22 -17.25 -12.23
C LEU A 162 -3.92 -16.44 -12.27
N TRP A 163 -3.55 -15.81 -11.15
CA TRP A 163 -2.23 -15.20 -10.99
C TRP A 163 -1.25 -16.22 -10.39
N ILE A 164 -0.11 -16.38 -11.04
CA ILE A 164 0.97 -17.28 -10.61
C ILE A 164 2.22 -16.44 -10.35
N VAL A 165 2.92 -16.68 -9.24
CA VAL A 165 4.20 -16.02 -8.94
C VAL A 165 5.33 -17.03 -9.14
N PRO A 166 6.14 -16.93 -10.21
CA PRO A 166 7.24 -17.84 -10.41
C PRO A 166 8.41 -17.50 -9.48
N LEU A 167 9.03 -18.51 -8.89
CA LEU A 167 10.17 -18.41 -7.99
C LEU A 167 11.39 -19.17 -8.53
N THR A 168 12.59 -18.64 -8.28
CA THR A 168 13.84 -19.35 -8.62
C THR A 168 14.09 -20.54 -7.71
N GLU A 169 13.55 -20.49 -6.49
CA GLU A 169 13.54 -21.58 -5.51
C GLU A 169 12.30 -21.46 -4.61
N GLN A 170 11.94 -22.54 -3.92
CA GLN A 170 10.82 -22.47 -2.98
C GLN A 170 11.06 -21.47 -1.85
N LEU A 171 10.00 -20.87 -1.30
CA LEU A 171 10.07 -20.02 -0.12
C LEU A 171 10.64 -20.75 1.11
N GLY A 172 10.60 -22.08 1.18
CA GLY A 172 11.07 -22.82 2.36
C GLY A 172 10.26 -22.47 3.61
N SER A 173 10.82 -22.67 4.80
CA SER A 173 10.10 -22.47 6.07
C SER A 173 10.44 -21.16 6.79
N LEU A 174 11.47 -20.43 6.34
CA LEU A 174 11.94 -19.23 7.02
C LEU A 174 10.99 -18.05 6.76
N PRO A 175 10.75 -17.19 7.77
CA PRO A 175 9.99 -15.96 7.60
C PRO A 175 10.57 -15.07 6.48
N PHE A 176 9.68 -14.37 5.80
CA PHE A 176 10.02 -13.48 4.69
C PHE A 176 9.09 -12.27 4.68
N ARG A 177 9.42 -11.25 3.91
CA ARG A 177 8.57 -10.08 3.68
C ARG A 177 7.90 -10.24 2.30
N PRO A 178 6.61 -10.60 2.23
CA PRO A 178 5.90 -10.66 0.97
C PRO A 178 5.86 -9.27 0.33
N ARG A 179 6.01 -9.23 -0.99
CA ARG A 179 5.88 -7.99 -1.77
C ARG A 179 4.44 -7.51 -1.76
N LEU A 180 4.26 -6.25 -2.10
CA LEU A 180 2.95 -5.60 -2.06
C LEU A 180 1.92 -6.30 -2.97
N TYR A 181 2.31 -6.67 -4.19
CA TYR A 181 1.42 -7.41 -5.09
C TYR A 181 1.10 -8.81 -4.56
N GLU A 182 2.05 -9.51 -3.93
CA GLU A 182 1.82 -10.83 -3.33
C GLU A 182 0.78 -10.76 -2.21
N LYS A 183 0.83 -9.72 -1.36
CA LYS A 183 -0.21 -9.47 -0.33
C LYS A 183 -1.58 -9.21 -0.95
N TYR A 184 -1.60 -8.58 -2.12
CA TYR A 184 -2.82 -8.30 -2.86
C TYR A 184 -3.42 -9.58 -3.45
N LEU A 185 -2.60 -10.42 -4.08
CA LEU A 185 -2.99 -11.75 -4.58
C LEU A 185 -3.47 -12.64 -3.43
N HIS A 186 -2.74 -12.64 -2.30
CA HIS A 186 -3.14 -13.35 -1.07
C HIS A 186 -4.57 -13.02 -0.67
N SER A 187 -4.90 -11.73 -0.68
CA SER A 187 -6.26 -11.25 -0.36
C SER A 187 -7.29 -11.66 -1.42
N MET A 188 -6.94 -11.55 -2.71
CA MET A 188 -7.81 -11.90 -3.83
C MET A 188 -8.20 -13.39 -3.81
N TYR A 189 -7.27 -14.29 -3.47
CA TYR A 189 -7.47 -15.74 -3.45
C TYR A 189 -7.78 -16.30 -2.05
N TYR A 190 -8.51 -15.53 -1.23
CA TYR A 190 -8.99 -15.97 0.09
C TYR A 190 -7.88 -16.46 1.02
N GLY A 191 -6.76 -15.74 1.04
CA GLY A 191 -5.61 -16.02 1.89
C GLY A 191 -4.55 -16.93 1.27
N ARG A 192 -4.42 -16.98 -0.06
CA ARG A 192 -3.48 -17.87 -0.75
C ARG A 192 -2.72 -17.13 -1.85
N VAL A 193 -1.46 -17.49 -2.06
CA VAL A 193 -0.71 -17.14 -3.27
C VAL A 193 -0.24 -18.44 -3.92
N TYR A 194 -0.36 -18.53 -5.24
CA TYR A 194 0.12 -19.69 -5.97
C TYR A 194 1.52 -19.41 -6.49
N TYR A 195 2.48 -20.19 -5.99
CA TYR A 195 3.86 -20.15 -6.45
C TYR A 195 4.14 -21.29 -7.41
N TRP A 196 5.10 -21.05 -8.31
CA TRP A 196 5.55 -22.03 -9.28
C TRP A 196 7.09 -22.02 -9.34
N THR A 197 7.71 -23.18 -9.49
CA THR A 197 9.16 -23.28 -9.78
C THR A 197 9.38 -24.13 -11.03
N VAL A 198 10.53 -23.95 -11.67
CA VAL A 198 10.90 -24.68 -12.89
C VAL A 198 10.71 -26.20 -12.74
N GLY A 199 10.10 -26.83 -13.73
CA GLY A 199 9.91 -28.28 -13.79
C GLY A 199 8.70 -28.80 -13.02
N GLN A 200 7.85 -27.94 -12.44
CA GLN A 200 6.63 -28.38 -11.74
C GLN A 200 5.41 -28.53 -12.66
N GLY A 201 5.51 -28.12 -13.93
CA GLY A 201 4.45 -28.22 -14.92
C GLY A 201 3.18 -27.49 -14.48
N LEU A 202 2.08 -28.24 -14.40
CA LEU A 202 0.77 -27.73 -13.99
C LEU A 202 0.53 -27.72 -12.47
N TRP A 203 1.52 -28.13 -11.69
CA TRP A 203 1.45 -28.14 -10.23
C TRP A 203 1.87 -26.78 -9.67
N LEU A 204 1.12 -26.30 -8.69
CA LEU A 204 1.37 -25.06 -7.98
C LEU A 204 1.52 -25.35 -6.49
N ASP A 205 2.39 -24.58 -5.85
CA ASP A 205 2.57 -24.55 -4.40
C ASP A 205 1.66 -23.43 -3.82
N PRO A 206 0.48 -23.75 -3.26
CA PRO A 206 -0.37 -22.73 -2.64
C PRO A 206 0.19 -22.39 -1.25
N VAL A 207 0.41 -21.11 -0.99
CA VAL A 207 1.04 -20.64 0.25
C VAL A 207 0.18 -19.57 0.93
N HIS A 208 0.00 -19.75 2.23
CA HIS A 208 -0.59 -18.77 3.11
C HIS A 208 0.50 -17.96 3.84
N PHE A 209 0.25 -16.67 4.07
CA PHE A 209 1.15 -15.78 4.81
C PHE A 209 0.80 -15.74 6.30
N GLY A 210 1.31 -16.73 7.03
CA GLY A 210 1.07 -16.87 8.46
C GLY A 210 1.81 -15.84 9.32
N ILE A 211 1.51 -15.86 10.61
CA ILE A 211 2.13 -14.96 11.58
C ILE A 211 3.60 -15.30 11.78
N ALA A 212 4.46 -14.30 11.63
CA ALA A 212 5.81 -14.31 12.17
C ALA A 212 5.82 -13.44 13.43
N SER A 213 6.52 -13.85 14.48
CA SER A 213 6.64 -13.09 15.73
C SER A 213 8.08 -12.99 16.20
N ARG A 214 8.33 -12.05 17.11
CA ARG A 214 9.59 -11.95 17.87
C ARG A 214 9.30 -11.97 19.35
N HIS A 215 10.23 -12.54 20.12
CA HIS A 215 10.21 -12.39 21.58
C HIS A 215 10.65 -10.98 21.94
N VAL A 216 9.86 -10.31 22.76
CA VAL A 216 10.19 -9.05 23.39
C VAL A 216 10.71 -9.40 24.78
N ALA A 217 12.02 -9.26 24.99
CA ALA A 217 12.63 -9.56 26.29
C ALA A 217 12.11 -8.63 27.39
N TYR A 218 12.08 -9.14 28.61
CA TYR A 218 11.77 -8.34 29.80
C TYR A 218 12.78 -7.20 29.97
N SER A 219 12.29 -6.01 30.30
CA SER A 219 13.11 -4.85 30.65
C SER A 219 12.44 -3.97 31.70
N GLU A 220 13.29 -3.25 32.44
CA GLU A 220 12.90 -2.25 33.43
C GLU A 220 13.47 -0.89 32.99
N TRP A 221 12.66 0.17 33.03
CA TRP A 221 13.08 1.52 32.66
C TRP A 221 12.33 2.59 33.47
N TYR A 222 12.89 3.79 33.58
CA TYR A 222 12.21 4.91 34.24
C TYR A 222 11.52 5.82 33.22
N LYS A 223 10.28 6.21 33.48
CA LYS A 223 9.55 7.23 32.71
C LYS A 223 8.84 8.17 33.68
N ASP A 224 9.07 9.47 33.54
CA ASP A 224 8.54 10.52 34.43
C ASP A 224 8.86 10.32 35.93
N GLY A 225 10.05 9.75 36.22
CA GLY A 225 10.49 9.46 37.58
C GLY A 225 9.93 8.17 38.18
N GLU A 226 9.03 7.48 37.48
CA GLU A 226 8.47 6.19 37.90
C GLU A 226 9.15 5.01 37.20
N MET A 227 9.42 3.94 37.94
CA MET A 227 9.89 2.68 37.38
C MET A 227 8.74 2.00 36.62
N LYS A 228 9.02 1.64 35.37
CA LYS A 228 8.14 0.86 34.49
C LYS A 228 8.83 -0.46 34.18
N THR A 229 8.02 -1.51 34.04
CA THR A 229 8.48 -2.85 33.66
C THR A 229 7.63 -3.34 32.50
N GLY A 230 8.22 -4.06 31.55
CA GLY A 230 7.48 -4.64 30.42
C GLY A 230 8.32 -5.64 29.64
N GLY A 231 7.69 -6.39 28.74
CA GLY A 231 8.35 -7.47 27.99
C GLY A 231 7.95 -8.85 28.47
N ASP A 232 8.72 -9.86 28.07
CA ASP A 232 8.45 -11.29 28.16
C ASP A 232 7.18 -11.77 27.45
N TYR A 233 7.02 -11.35 26.19
CA TYR A 233 5.92 -11.81 25.34
C TYR A 233 6.34 -11.88 23.86
N TYR A 234 5.58 -12.61 23.05
CA TYR A 234 5.79 -12.65 21.60
C TYR A 234 4.94 -11.58 20.92
N LYS A 235 5.59 -10.68 20.16
CA LYS A 235 4.94 -9.65 19.36
C LYS A 235 4.96 -10.03 17.88
N PRO A 236 3.81 -10.07 17.18
CA PRO A 236 3.77 -10.36 15.75
C PRO A 236 4.44 -9.24 14.93
N TYR A 237 5.10 -9.61 13.85
CA TYR A 237 5.61 -8.68 12.85
C TYR A 237 4.46 -8.18 11.96
N LYS A 238 4.44 -6.88 11.66
CA LYS A 238 3.48 -6.29 10.71
C LYS A 238 3.76 -6.74 9.27
N THR A 239 5.03 -6.69 8.87
CA THR A 239 5.44 -6.83 7.46
C THR A 239 6.09 -8.17 7.11
N ILE A 240 6.60 -8.90 8.10
CA ILE A 240 7.23 -10.22 7.96
C ILE A 240 6.18 -11.30 8.23
N LYS A 241 6.19 -12.36 7.43
CA LYS A 241 5.22 -13.46 7.44
C LYS A 241 5.92 -14.80 7.36
N THR A 242 5.30 -15.82 7.93
CA THR A 242 5.76 -17.21 7.84
C THR A 242 5.08 -17.87 6.65
N PRO A 243 5.81 -18.46 5.68
CA PRO A 243 5.19 -19.19 4.58
C PRO A 243 4.59 -20.50 5.10
N ILE A 244 3.27 -20.66 4.99
CA ILE A 244 2.56 -21.89 5.34
C ILE A 244 2.07 -22.56 4.06
N TYR A 245 2.74 -23.63 3.66
CA TYR A 245 2.39 -24.41 2.48
C TYR A 245 1.12 -25.22 2.68
N GLY A 246 0.23 -25.17 1.70
CA GLY A 246 -0.87 -26.12 1.56
C GLY A 246 -0.42 -27.35 0.77
N GLU A 247 -1.34 -28.28 0.58
CA GLU A 247 -1.14 -29.39 -0.35
C GLU A 247 -0.96 -28.85 -1.78
N ARG A 248 -0.07 -29.47 -2.56
CA ARG A 248 0.14 -29.08 -3.96
C ARG A 248 -1.13 -29.26 -4.77
N VAL A 249 -1.41 -28.28 -5.62
CA VAL A 249 -2.62 -28.26 -6.44
C VAL A 249 -2.28 -28.27 -7.92
N ASN A 250 -2.99 -29.09 -8.69
CA ASN A 250 -2.87 -29.09 -10.15
C ASN A 250 -3.93 -28.16 -10.74
N MET A 251 -3.51 -27.22 -11.58
CA MET A 251 -4.36 -26.12 -12.06
C MET A 251 -5.56 -26.55 -12.93
N THR A 252 -5.60 -27.80 -13.39
CA THR A 252 -6.71 -28.31 -14.21
C THR A 252 -7.64 -29.24 -13.44
N SER A 253 -7.14 -30.03 -12.49
CA SER A 253 -7.96 -30.98 -11.74
C SER A 253 -8.45 -30.48 -10.38
N HIS A 254 -7.75 -29.52 -9.76
CA HIS A 254 -8.06 -29.07 -8.39
C HIS A 254 -8.68 -27.68 -8.31
N PHE A 255 -8.92 -27.04 -9.46
CA PHE A 255 -9.39 -25.66 -9.54
C PHE A 255 -10.81 -25.56 -10.07
N GLU A 256 -11.51 -24.54 -9.60
CA GLU A 256 -12.86 -24.20 -10.03
C GLU A 256 -13.04 -22.70 -10.27
N SER A 257 -14.11 -22.38 -10.99
CA SER A 257 -14.56 -21.01 -11.20
C SER A 257 -15.21 -20.49 -9.93
N HIS A 258 -14.68 -19.40 -9.39
CA HIS A 258 -15.24 -18.76 -8.21
C HIS A 258 -15.52 -17.29 -8.51
N LYS A 259 -16.79 -16.88 -8.33
CA LYS A 259 -17.16 -15.47 -8.40
C LYS A 259 -16.92 -14.82 -7.04
N ARG A 260 -16.10 -13.79 -7.00
CA ARG A 260 -15.76 -13.04 -5.80
C ARG A 260 -16.31 -11.63 -5.91
N ASP A 261 -17.03 -11.19 -4.88
CA ASP A 261 -17.56 -9.83 -4.83
C ASP A 261 -16.48 -8.79 -4.50
N THR A 262 -16.80 -7.54 -4.81
CA THR A 262 -15.96 -6.39 -4.49
C THR A 262 -15.69 -6.33 -2.99
N PHE A 263 -14.45 -6.13 -2.58
CA PHE A 263 -14.06 -5.97 -1.17
C PHE A 263 -12.79 -5.13 -1.03
N ILE A 264 -12.57 -4.57 0.15
CA ILE A 264 -11.32 -3.89 0.50
C ILE A 264 -10.55 -4.82 1.44
N PRO A 265 -9.35 -5.31 1.05
CA PRO A 265 -8.54 -6.11 1.95
C PRO A 265 -8.14 -5.33 3.21
N THR A 266 -8.20 -5.95 4.39
CA THR A 266 -7.79 -5.33 5.66
C THR A 266 -6.37 -4.76 5.62
N ASN A 267 -5.48 -5.41 4.87
CA ASN A 267 -4.07 -5.06 4.75
C ASN A 267 -3.73 -4.19 3.51
N ALA A 268 -4.73 -3.88 2.67
CA ALA A 268 -4.54 -3.09 1.46
C ALA A 268 -5.75 -2.17 1.25
N ARG A 269 -5.56 -0.86 1.47
CA ARG A 269 -6.61 0.18 1.33
C ARG A 269 -7.10 0.39 -0.11
N LYS A 270 -6.87 -0.57 -1.02
CA LYS A 270 -7.31 -0.55 -2.42
C LYS A 270 -8.37 -1.63 -2.65
N THR A 271 -9.55 -1.20 -3.09
CA THR A 271 -10.67 -2.08 -3.44
C THR A 271 -10.26 -3.11 -4.49
N VAL A 272 -10.44 -4.39 -4.18
CA VAL A 272 -10.45 -5.46 -5.19
C VAL A 272 -11.84 -5.45 -5.83
N PRO A 273 -11.97 -5.23 -7.13
CA PRO A 273 -13.25 -5.25 -7.83
C PRO A 273 -13.80 -6.67 -7.83
N GLN A 274 -15.10 -6.78 -8.07
CA GLN A 274 -15.72 -8.06 -8.38
C GLN A 274 -14.91 -8.78 -9.47
N CYS A 275 -14.59 -10.05 -9.22
CA CYS A 275 -13.77 -10.84 -10.12
C CYS A 275 -14.24 -12.30 -10.25
N ILE A 276 -13.90 -12.92 -11.37
CA ILE A 276 -14.06 -14.37 -11.57
C ILE A 276 -12.67 -14.96 -11.52
N ILE A 277 -12.36 -15.67 -10.43
CA ILE A 277 -11.04 -16.27 -10.21
C ILE A 277 -11.08 -17.77 -10.48
N TRP A 278 -9.97 -18.30 -11.00
CA TRP A 278 -9.70 -19.73 -11.02
C TRP A 278 -8.98 -20.05 -9.72
N LYS A 279 -9.64 -20.76 -8.79
CA LYS A 279 -9.13 -20.99 -7.44
C LYS A 279 -9.15 -22.48 -7.13
N ASP A 280 -8.17 -22.96 -6.36
CA ASP A 280 -8.18 -24.31 -5.82
C ASP A 280 -9.43 -24.61 -4.96
N THR A 281 -9.73 -25.89 -4.77
CA THR A 281 -10.85 -26.39 -3.96
C THR A 281 -10.47 -26.71 -2.51
N LEU A 282 -9.24 -26.41 -2.09
CA LEU A 282 -8.78 -26.68 -0.72
C LEU A 282 -9.50 -25.78 0.28
N THR A 283 -9.87 -26.38 1.41
CA THR A 283 -10.21 -25.63 2.62
C THR A 283 -8.98 -24.90 3.15
N SER A 284 -9.19 -23.87 3.98
CA SER A 284 -8.07 -23.22 4.67
C SER A 284 -7.29 -24.25 5.50
N TRP A 285 -5.97 -24.31 5.28
CA TRP A 285 -5.05 -25.20 6.00
C TRP A 285 -4.24 -24.47 7.09
N TRP A 286 -4.52 -23.19 7.30
CA TRP A 286 -3.95 -22.35 8.35
C TRP A 286 -5.00 -22.07 9.44
N ASN A 287 -4.53 -21.69 10.63
CA ASN A 287 -5.40 -21.42 11.77
C ASN A 287 -5.96 -19.98 11.72
N ALA A 288 -6.99 -19.76 10.90
CA ALA A 288 -7.61 -18.45 10.75
C ALA A 288 -8.18 -17.87 12.07
N VAL A 289 -8.55 -18.72 13.04
CA VAL A 289 -9.05 -18.28 14.35
C VAL A 289 -7.93 -17.70 15.19
N GLU A 290 -6.78 -18.37 15.23
CA GLU A 290 -5.60 -17.88 15.93
C GLU A 290 -5.06 -16.61 15.30
N GLU A 291 -5.04 -16.54 13.97
CA GLU A 291 -4.62 -15.33 13.26
C GLU A 291 -5.59 -14.16 13.47
N GLY A 292 -6.89 -14.45 13.55
CA GLY A 292 -7.94 -13.46 13.83
C GLY A 292 -7.73 -12.69 15.14
N LYS A 293 -7.12 -13.32 16.14
CA LYS A 293 -6.77 -12.68 17.44
C LYS A 293 -5.81 -11.50 17.26
N TYR A 294 -4.95 -11.57 16.24
CA TYR A 294 -3.96 -10.53 15.96
C TYR A 294 -4.43 -9.54 14.89
N THR A 295 -5.61 -9.73 14.32
CA THR A 295 -6.20 -8.80 13.34
C THR A 295 -7.28 -7.90 13.94
N ASP A 296 -8.00 -8.37 14.96
CA ASP A 296 -9.02 -7.56 15.67
C ASP A 296 -8.39 -6.67 16.75
N ASP A 297 -7.45 -7.16 17.57
CA ASP A 297 -6.85 -6.34 18.65
C ASP A 297 -5.84 -5.30 18.12
N TYR A 298 -5.18 -5.58 17.00
CA TYR A 298 -4.09 -4.74 16.50
C TYR A 298 -4.56 -3.44 15.83
N PHE A 299 -5.76 -3.44 15.26
CA PHE A 299 -6.41 -2.21 14.78
C PHE A 299 -7.14 -1.49 15.91
N THR A 300 -7.71 -2.21 16.88
CA THR A 300 -8.48 -1.61 17.97
C THR A 300 -7.60 -0.85 18.97
N GLU A 301 -6.36 -1.29 19.23
CA GLU A 301 -5.46 -0.59 20.16
C GLU A 301 -4.82 0.69 19.60
N ILE A 302 -4.75 0.85 18.28
CA ILE A 302 -4.23 2.08 17.62
C ILE A 302 -5.37 3.00 17.13
N TYR A 303 -6.57 2.46 16.90
CA TYR A 303 -7.70 3.20 16.31
C TYR A 303 -8.99 3.11 17.14
N SER A 304 -8.91 3.01 18.46
CA SER A 304 -10.07 3.03 19.37
C SER A 304 -10.96 4.28 19.23
N ASP A 305 -10.50 5.32 18.54
CA ASP A 305 -11.25 6.55 18.28
C ASP A 305 -11.90 6.66 16.88
N ILE A 306 -11.81 5.63 16.03
CA ILE A 306 -12.37 5.69 14.66
C ILE A 306 -13.41 4.57 14.45
N GLU A 307 -14.69 4.92 14.57
CA GLU A 307 -15.80 4.03 14.20
C GLU A 307 -15.85 3.81 12.68
N ILE A 308 -15.67 2.57 12.24
CA ILE A 308 -15.87 2.16 10.84
C ILE A 308 -17.38 1.96 10.58
N PRO A 309 -17.99 2.64 9.58
CA PRO A 309 -19.41 2.44 9.25
C PRO A 309 -19.68 1.03 8.74
N ARG A 310 -20.48 0.24 9.48
CA ARG A 310 -20.99 -1.05 9.02
C ARG A 310 -22.04 -0.84 7.93
N THR A 311 -21.85 -1.45 6.77
CA THR A 311 -22.81 -1.46 5.68
C THR A 311 -24.04 -2.30 6.04
N LYS A 312 -25.22 -1.75 5.73
CA LYS A 312 -26.54 -2.35 6.00
C LYS A 312 -26.75 -3.61 5.17
N GLY A 313 -27.05 -4.74 5.83
CA GLY A 313 -27.57 -5.92 5.16
C GLY A 313 -27.95 -7.06 6.11
N SER A 314 -29.27 -7.29 6.24
CA SER A 314 -29.95 -8.43 6.88
C SER A 314 -30.16 -8.36 8.41
N GLN A 315 -31.41 -8.05 8.76
CA GLN A 315 -31.96 -8.09 10.12
C GLN A 315 -32.02 -9.53 10.66
N ARG A 316 -31.41 -9.77 11.83
CA ARG A 316 -31.98 -10.66 12.85
C ARG A 316 -31.92 -9.97 14.20
N LYS A 317 -33.11 -9.75 14.77
CA LYS A 317 -33.35 -9.12 16.06
C LYS A 317 -32.65 -9.90 17.17
N ASN A 318 -31.98 -9.21 18.07
CA ASN A 318 -32.02 -9.52 19.50
C ASN A 318 -31.81 -8.25 20.30
N ASN A 319 -32.81 -7.96 21.14
CA ASN A 319 -32.89 -6.82 22.04
C ASN A 319 -31.82 -6.93 23.13
N HIS A 320 -30.94 -5.94 23.24
CA HIS A 320 -30.43 -5.45 24.52
C HIS A 320 -30.06 -3.97 24.37
N GLN A 321 -30.41 -3.19 25.39
CA GLN A 321 -30.52 -1.73 25.39
C GLN A 321 -29.23 -1.01 24.95
N GLU A 322 -29.28 -0.34 23.80
CA GLU A 322 -28.27 0.62 23.34
C GLU A 322 -28.35 1.93 24.14
N LYS A 323 -27.29 2.25 24.88
CA LYS A 323 -26.98 3.64 25.25
C LYS A 323 -26.23 4.27 24.07
N GLN A 324 -26.91 5.17 23.37
CA GLN A 324 -26.37 5.96 22.26
C GLN A 324 -25.20 6.84 22.72
N ALA A 325 -24.05 6.73 22.05
CA ALA A 325 -23.09 7.81 21.94
C ALA A 325 -23.08 8.26 20.46
N LYS A 326 -23.53 9.50 20.21
CA LYS A 326 -23.50 10.13 18.89
C LYS A 326 -22.13 10.80 18.70
N ASN A 327 -21.30 10.32 17.78
CA ASN A 327 -20.20 11.13 17.24
C ASN A 327 -20.77 12.22 16.32
N LYS A 328 -20.38 13.48 16.58
CA LYS A 328 -20.81 14.66 15.81
C LYS A 328 -20.11 14.65 14.44
N THR A 329 -20.86 14.41 13.37
CA THR A 329 -20.47 14.81 12.01
C THR A 329 -20.46 16.34 11.94
N HIS A 330 -19.28 16.94 11.78
CA HIS A 330 -19.21 18.36 11.43
C HIS A 330 -19.61 18.51 9.96
N ALA A 331 -20.54 19.42 9.65
CA ALA A 331 -20.78 19.84 8.28
C ALA A 331 -19.60 20.70 7.81
N PHE A 332 -19.12 20.50 6.58
CA PHE A 332 -18.15 21.38 5.94
C PHE A 332 -18.72 22.81 5.86
N GLN A 333 -17.87 23.82 5.98
CA GLN A 333 -18.30 25.22 6.03
C GLN A 333 -18.59 25.78 4.65
N SER A 334 -18.13 25.11 3.60
CA SER A 334 -18.44 25.43 2.21
C SER A 334 -18.56 24.18 1.35
N ASP A 335 -19.31 24.29 0.25
CA ASP A 335 -19.36 23.23 -0.77
C ASP A 335 -17.96 22.96 -1.33
N LEU A 336 -17.12 23.99 -1.42
CA LEU A 336 -15.76 23.86 -1.93
C LEU A 336 -14.86 23.00 -1.01
N GLU A 337 -14.95 23.18 0.30
CA GLU A 337 -14.27 22.30 1.26
C GLU A 337 -14.79 20.85 1.15
N ALA A 338 -16.10 20.68 0.93
CA ALA A 338 -16.67 19.35 0.72
C ALA A 338 -16.19 18.70 -0.60
N GLN A 339 -16.01 19.47 -1.67
CA GLN A 339 -15.41 18.99 -2.93
C GLN A 339 -13.98 18.50 -2.71
N TRP A 340 -13.18 19.25 -1.95
CA TRP A 340 -11.81 18.85 -1.60
C TRP A 340 -11.76 17.62 -0.70
N ALA A 341 -12.67 17.50 0.26
CA ALA A 341 -12.84 16.30 1.07
C ALA A 341 -13.17 15.06 0.21
N ILE A 342 -14.11 15.19 -0.74
CA ILE A 342 -14.43 14.12 -1.70
C ILE A 342 -13.19 13.76 -2.52
N PHE A 343 -12.47 14.76 -3.04
CA PHE A 343 -11.23 14.52 -3.78
C PHE A 343 -10.20 13.73 -2.95
N PHE A 344 -9.99 14.11 -1.69
CA PHE A 344 -9.09 13.38 -0.79
C PHE A 344 -9.53 11.94 -0.55
N ASP A 345 -10.82 11.73 -0.27
CA ASP A 345 -11.39 10.41 -0.06
C ASP A 345 -11.21 9.51 -1.29
N THR A 346 -11.50 10.02 -2.48
CA THR A 346 -11.34 9.29 -3.75
C THR A 346 -9.86 8.98 -4.03
N MET A 347 -8.95 9.89 -3.70
CA MET A 347 -7.50 9.69 -3.81
C MET A 347 -6.89 8.81 -2.70
N GLY A 348 -7.66 8.46 -1.68
CA GLY A 348 -7.17 7.77 -0.49
C GLY A 348 -6.19 8.59 0.33
N ILE A 349 -6.28 9.93 0.24
CA ILE A 349 -5.55 10.90 1.06
C ILE A 349 -6.28 11.03 2.39
N VAL A 350 -5.63 10.64 3.48
CA VAL A 350 -6.18 10.84 4.81
C VAL A 350 -6.16 12.32 5.17
N TYR A 351 -7.28 12.86 5.68
CA TYR A 351 -7.38 14.22 6.20
C TYR A 351 -8.06 14.28 7.58
N GLU A 352 -7.71 15.30 8.35
CA GLU A 352 -8.43 15.73 9.55
C GLU A 352 -8.97 17.15 9.29
N TYR A 353 -10.30 17.32 9.30
CA TYR A 353 -10.95 18.60 9.05
C TYR A 353 -10.94 19.49 10.31
N LYS A 354 -10.47 20.72 10.20
CA LYS A 354 -10.37 21.72 11.29
C LYS A 354 -9.72 21.14 12.57
N LYS A 355 -8.60 20.43 12.37
CA LYS A 355 -7.88 19.67 13.40
C LYS A 355 -7.58 20.47 14.68
N ALA A 356 -6.95 21.63 14.55
CA ALA A 356 -6.48 22.43 15.68
C ALA A 356 -6.35 23.90 15.28
N SER A 357 -6.61 24.79 16.24
CA SER A 357 -6.37 26.23 16.07
C SER A 357 -4.97 26.62 16.53
N TYR A 358 -4.38 27.60 15.86
CA TYR A 358 -3.05 28.14 16.13
C TYR A 358 -3.13 29.63 16.41
N ASP A 359 -2.37 30.11 17.39
CA ASP A 359 -2.17 31.55 17.61
C ASP A 359 -1.04 32.03 16.70
N LEU A 360 -1.40 32.78 15.65
CA LEU A 360 -0.47 33.32 14.66
C LEU A 360 -0.39 34.85 14.86
N ASP A 361 0.59 35.29 15.64
CA ASP A 361 0.82 36.69 16.00
C ASP A 361 -0.41 37.40 16.60
N GLY A 362 -1.09 36.78 17.56
CA GLY A 362 -2.26 37.35 18.23
C GLY A 362 -3.57 37.19 17.46
N SER A 363 -3.56 36.44 16.36
CA SER A 363 -4.74 36.04 15.59
C SER A 363 -4.91 34.53 15.64
N VAL A 364 -6.05 34.07 16.17
CA VAL A 364 -6.40 32.64 16.15
C VAL A 364 -6.76 32.22 14.73
N PHE A 365 -6.00 31.29 14.18
CA PHE A 365 -6.19 30.71 12.85
C PHE A 365 -6.54 29.23 12.96
N LEU A 366 -7.55 28.78 12.22
CA LEU A 366 -8.00 27.39 12.20
C LEU A 366 -7.94 26.87 10.75
N PRO A 367 -6.89 26.13 10.38
CA PRO A 367 -6.73 25.61 9.03
C PRO A 367 -7.84 24.63 8.65
N ASP A 368 -8.18 24.58 7.36
CA ASP A 368 -9.27 23.74 6.86
C ASP A 368 -8.95 22.24 7.00
N PHE A 369 -7.77 21.81 6.54
CA PHE A 369 -7.38 20.40 6.54
C PHE A 369 -5.95 20.17 7.04
N TRP A 370 -5.78 19.09 7.81
CA TRP A 370 -4.48 18.47 8.04
C TRP A 370 -4.39 17.16 7.28
N LEU A 371 -3.33 16.97 6.50
CA LEU A 371 -3.07 15.77 5.69
C LEU A 371 -1.95 14.92 6.35
N PRO A 372 -2.25 14.09 7.36
CA PRO A 372 -1.23 13.38 8.14
C PRO A 372 -0.35 12.47 7.31
N GLN A 373 -0.88 11.91 6.22
CA GLN A 373 -0.15 10.96 5.37
C GLN A 373 1.04 11.59 4.64
N VAL A 374 0.97 12.89 4.36
CA VAL A 374 2.04 13.68 3.70
C VAL A 374 2.62 14.77 4.60
N SER A 375 2.11 14.89 5.84
CA SER A 375 2.54 15.89 6.82
C SER A 375 2.42 17.34 6.31
N MET A 376 1.28 17.65 5.68
CA MET A 376 0.99 18.99 5.13
C MET A 376 -0.34 19.52 5.67
N TRP A 377 -0.41 20.83 5.87
CA TRP A 377 -1.68 21.55 5.96
C TRP A 377 -2.24 21.75 4.55
N ALA A 378 -3.55 21.92 4.44
CA ALA A 378 -4.21 22.29 3.20
C ALA A 378 -5.34 23.28 3.49
N GLU A 379 -5.30 24.43 2.84
CA GLU A 379 -6.25 25.52 3.01
C GLU A 379 -7.01 25.75 1.71
N VAL A 380 -8.32 25.94 1.78
CA VAL A 380 -9.20 26.02 0.61
C VAL A 380 -9.69 27.44 0.38
N ARG A 381 -9.54 27.97 -0.85
CA ARG A 381 -10.11 29.26 -1.23
C ARG A 381 -10.77 29.21 -2.60
N PRO A 382 -11.89 29.93 -2.83
CA PRO A 382 -12.59 29.91 -4.10
C PRO A 382 -11.81 30.55 -5.26
N SER A 383 -10.83 31.39 -4.94
CA SER A 383 -9.97 32.09 -5.88
C SER A 383 -8.55 32.14 -5.35
N ARG A 384 -7.65 32.79 -6.09
CA ARG A 384 -6.28 33.07 -5.64
C ARG A 384 -6.29 33.67 -4.23
N PHE A 385 -5.41 33.16 -3.36
CA PHE A 385 -5.26 33.68 -2.00
C PHE A 385 -4.84 35.15 -2.05
N SER A 386 -5.44 35.97 -1.20
CA SER A 386 -4.94 37.32 -0.94
C SER A 386 -3.63 37.26 -0.15
N ASN A 387 -2.84 38.34 -0.22
CA ASN A 387 -1.59 38.46 0.55
C ASN A 387 -1.80 38.24 2.05
N GLU A 388 -2.95 38.61 2.60
CA GLU A 388 -3.24 38.40 4.03
C GLU A 388 -3.50 36.91 4.36
N GLU A 389 -4.25 36.21 3.50
CA GLU A 389 -4.53 34.79 3.67
C GLU A 389 -3.28 33.93 3.48
N GLU A 390 -2.45 34.29 2.50
CA GLU A 390 -1.15 33.68 2.26
C GLU A 390 -0.22 33.89 3.45
N ARG A 391 -0.17 35.11 4.01
CA ARG A 391 0.61 35.39 5.24
C ARG A 391 0.18 34.50 6.39
N LYS A 392 -1.11 34.21 6.56
CA LYS A 392 -1.61 33.29 7.60
C LYS A 392 -1.14 31.86 7.35
N CYS A 393 -1.17 31.40 6.09
CA CYS A 393 -0.64 30.09 5.71
C CYS A 393 0.88 29.99 5.91
N GLN A 394 1.62 31.07 5.62
CA GLN A 394 3.07 31.16 5.86
C GLN A 394 3.39 31.13 7.35
N LEU A 395 2.67 31.90 8.17
CA LEU A 395 2.82 31.87 9.62
C LEU A 395 2.49 30.49 10.19
N LEU A 396 1.45 29.81 9.68
CA LEU A 396 1.14 28.42 10.05
C LEU A 396 2.29 27.49 9.68
N ALA A 397 2.86 27.63 8.47
CA ALA A 397 3.94 26.79 8.01
C ALA A 397 5.20 26.96 8.89
N ASN A 398 5.55 28.21 9.20
CA ASN A 398 6.65 28.56 10.10
C ASN A 398 6.39 28.03 11.52
N ALA A 399 5.19 28.24 12.08
CA ALA A 399 4.85 27.85 13.45
C ALA A 399 4.77 26.32 13.66
N THR A 400 4.41 25.57 12.62
CA THR A 400 4.26 24.11 12.72
C THR A 400 5.45 23.34 12.13
N GLU A 401 6.36 24.03 11.44
CA GLU A 401 7.42 23.43 10.63
C GLU A 401 6.86 22.39 9.63
N LYS A 402 5.69 22.69 9.04
CA LYS A 402 4.99 21.86 8.04
C LYS A 402 4.55 22.71 6.87
N ARG A 403 4.59 22.15 5.66
CA ARG A 403 4.15 22.85 4.45
C ARG A 403 2.64 23.09 4.47
N CYS A 404 2.20 24.18 3.85
CA CYS A 404 0.78 24.49 3.68
C CYS A 404 0.40 24.54 2.20
N LEU A 405 -0.39 23.57 1.75
CA LEU A 405 -0.91 23.45 0.39
C LEU A 405 -2.05 24.47 0.18
N LEU A 406 -1.96 25.26 -0.89
CA LEU A 406 -2.93 26.28 -1.26
C LEU A 406 -3.90 25.72 -2.30
N LEU A 407 -5.08 25.34 -1.85
CA LEU A 407 -6.13 24.73 -2.68
C LEU A 407 -7.04 25.82 -3.23
N GLU A 408 -6.59 26.44 -4.30
CA GLU A 408 -7.35 27.46 -5.02
C GLU A 408 -8.40 26.81 -5.92
N GLY A 409 -9.63 27.29 -5.86
CA GLY A 409 -10.75 26.78 -6.64
C GLY A 409 -11.11 25.32 -6.33
N SER A 410 -11.92 24.74 -7.21
CA SER A 410 -12.29 23.32 -7.14
C SER A 410 -11.10 22.41 -7.48
N PRO A 411 -11.12 21.13 -7.08
CA PRO A 411 -10.19 20.15 -7.61
C PRO A 411 -10.22 20.14 -9.15
N ASP A 412 -9.06 20.18 -9.77
CA ASP A 412 -8.91 20.32 -11.22
C ASP A 412 -7.60 19.66 -11.67
N PHE A 413 -7.43 19.45 -12.97
CA PHE A 413 -6.26 18.82 -13.58
C PHE A 413 -5.04 19.74 -13.59
N ARG A 414 -4.48 20.00 -12.42
CA ARG A 414 -3.32 20.89 -12.27
C ARG A 414 -2.41 20.58 -11.08
N SER A 415 -1.21 21.17 -11.07
CA SER A 415 -0.41 21.27 -9.85
C SER A 415 -0.91 22.39 -8.92
N TYR A 416 -0.63 22.23 -7.63
CA TYR A 416 -1.04 23.15 -6.57
C TYR A 416 0.17 23.65 -5.80
N TRP A 417 0.20 24.95 -5.51
CA TRP A 417 1.32 25.56 -4.80
C TRP A 417 1.28 25.24 -3.31
N ALA A 418 2.43 25.05 -2.69
CA ALA A 418 2.53 24.96 -1.24
C ALA A 418 3.64 25.84 -0.70
N LEU A 419 3.31 26.52 0.40
CA LEU A 419 4.24 27.34 1.16
C LEU A 419 5.09 26.45 2.07
N GLY A 420 6.40 26.67 2.05
CA GLY A 420 7.34 26.03 2.97
C GLY A 420 7.64 26.88 4.20
N PRO A 421 8.13 26.30 5.31
CA PRO A 421 8.69 27.10 6.39
C PRO A 421 9.91 27.90 5.89
N GLU A 422 9.96 29.19 6.19
CA GLU A 422 11.07 30.08 5.83
C GLU A 422 12.25 29.85 6.79
N TYR A 423 13.41 29.50 6.23
CA TYR A 423 14.70 29.42 6.95
C TYR A 423 15.71 30.36 6.28
N GLU A 424 16.67 30.88 7.06
CA GLU A 424 17.66 31.88 6.57
C GLU A 424 18.52 31.38 5.38
N ASP A 425 18.62 30.06 5.17
CA ASP A 425 19.49 29.42 4.17
C ASP A 425 18.75 28.67 3.04
N ASP A 426 17.42 28.76 2.94
CA ASP A 426 16.64 28.04 1.91
C ASP A 426 16.20 28.99 0.78
N ASP A 427 16.85 28.90 -0.39
CA ASP A 427 16.63 29.83 -1.50
C ASP A 427 15.21 29.72 -2.12
N TYR A 428 14.53 28.58 -1.95
CA TYR A 428 13.19 28.34 -2.53
C TYR A 428 12.36 27.36 -1.67
N PRO A 429 11.85 27.79 -0.49
CA PRO A 429 11.09 26.91 0.40
C PRO A 429 9.74 26.50 -0.22
N ASP A 430 9.21 27.30 -1.14
CA ASP A 430 7.95 27.08 -1.81
C ASP A 430 8.09 26.19 -3.04
N THR A 431 7.12 25.30 -3.26
CA THR A 431 7.13 24.45 -4.44
C THR A 431 5.73 24.02 -4.83
N ASP A 432 5.59 23.61 -6.08
CA ASP A 432 4.34 23.10 -6.62
C ASP A 432 4.24 21.58 -6.42
N TYR A 433 3.01 21.09 -6.32
CA TYR A 433 2.69 19.70 -6.02
C TYR A 433 1.62 19.15 -6.95
N LEU A 434 1.86 17.97 -7.50
CA LEU A 434 0.82 17.12 -8.09
C LEU A 434 0.39 16.10 -7.03
N LEU A 435 -0.90 16.12 -6.68
CA LEU A 435 -1.49 15.28 -5.63
C LEU A 435 -1.69 13.82 -6.10
N THR A 436 -0.70 13.23 -6.78
CA THR A 436 -0.74 11.87 -7.32
C THR A 436 -0.59 10.80 -6.22
N SER A 437 -1.26 9.66 -6.40
CA SER A 437 -1.18 8.53 -5.48
C SER A 437 0.12 7.71 -5.60
N GLU A 438 0.89 7.93 -6.68
CA GLU A 438 2.10 7.15 -7.00
C GLU A 438 3.14 7.19 -5.87
N TYR A 439 3.31 8.37 -5.27
CA TYR A 439 4.25 8.62 -4.17
C TYR A 439 3.57 8.62 -2.79
N LEU A 440 2.24 8.75 -2.77
CA LEU A 440 1.44 8.89 -1.56
C LEU A 440 1.54 7.67 -0.63
N HIS A 441 1.63 6.47 -1.21
CA HIS A 441 1.66 5.22 -0.44
C HIS A 441 3.07 4.65 -0.23
N SER A 442 3.97 4.86 -1.19
CA SER A 442 5.35 4.39 -1.16
C SER A 442 6.25 5.33 -0.36
N GLU A 443 6.05 6.64 -0.52
CA GLU A 443 6.97 7.67 -0.05
C GLU A 443 6.31 8.66 0.91
N SER A 444 4.99 8.56 1.15
CA SER A 444 4.25 9.47 2.03
C SER A 444 4.45 10.94 1.65
N ARG A 445 4.44 11.22 0.35
CA ARG A 445 4.52 12.58 -0.21
C ARG A 445 3.72 12.66 -1.50
N PHE A 446 3.44 13.87 -1.93
CA PHE A 446 3.00 14.15 -3.29
C PHE A 446 4.21 14.30 -4.22
N PHE A 447 3.98 14.23 -5.54
CA PHE A 447 5.00 14.61 -6.50
C PHE A 447 5.18 16.12 -6.45
N CYS A 448 6.42 16.60 -6.38
CA CYS A 448 6.72 18.00 -6.13
C CYS A 448 7.78 18.51 -7.09
N SER A 449 7.89 19.84 -7.21
CA SER A 449 8.86 20.50 -8.07
C SER A 449 8.71 20.07 -9.53
N THR A 450 7.50 20.24 -10.06
CA THR A 450 7.18 19.83 -11.43
C THR A 450 7.86 20.73 -12.48
N GLY A 451 8.41 21.88 -12.03
CA GLY A 451 9.09 22.87 -12.87
C GLY A 451 8.18 24.03 -13.30
N TYR A 452 6.95 24.07 -12.78
CA TYR A 452 5.92 25.06 -13.10
C TYR A 452 5.77 26.07 -11.96
N SER A 453 5.30 27.27 -12.28
CA SER A 453 5.06 28.30 -11.27
C SER A 453 3.61 28.28 -10.82
N ARG A 454 3.30 29.01 -9.75
CA ARG A 454 1.91 29.19 -9.31
C ARG A 454 1.05 29.92 -10.34
N GLU A 455 1.64 30.85 -11.10
CA GLU A 455 0.96 31.60 -12.17
C GLU A 455 0.68 30.76 -13.41
N ASP A 456 1.53 29.78 -13.69
CA ASP A 456 1.43 28.87 -14.83
C ASP A 456 1.60 27.43 -14.34
N PRO A 457 0.57 26.85 -13.67
CA PRO A 457 0.67 25.53 -13.08
C PRO A 457 0.69 24.45 -14.16
N ALA A 458 1.30 23.31 -13.86
CA ALA A 458 1.25 22.14 -14.74
C ALA A 458 -0.20 21.73 -15.01
N THR A 459 -0.56 21.38 -16.26
CA THR A 459 -1.94 20.97 -16.62
C THR A 459 -2.00 19.59 -17.28
N ASP A 460 -3.19 19.16 -17.70
CA ASP A 460 -3.44 17.89 -18.41
C ASP A 460 -2.78 17.81 -19.80
N LYS A 461 -2.34 18.93 -20.34
CA LYS A 461 -1.55 18.99 -21.57
C LYS A 461 -0.10 18.56 -21.36
N GLU A 462 0.45 18.80 -20.18
CA GLU A 462 1.85 18.55 -19.85
C GLU A 462 2.04 17.29 -18.99
N PHE A 463 1.01 16.90 -18.22
CA PHE A 463 1.04 15.72 -17.36
C PHE A 463 -0.11 14.75 -17.65
N ILE A 464 0.23 13.46 -17.70
CA ILE A 464 -0.76 12.39 -17.76
C ILE A 464 -1.20 12.07 -16.32
N PHE A 465 -2.38 12.53 -15.93
CA PHE A 465 -2.98 12.22 -14.64
C PHE A 465 -3.42 10.75 -14.56
N GLY A 466 -3.24 10.14 -13.38
CA GLY A 466 -3.72 8.79 -13.11
C GLY A 466 -5.25 8.71 -13.09
N ASP A 467 -5.80 7.54 -13.38
CA ASP A 467 -7.26 7.32 -13.39
C ASP A 467 -7.93 7.62 -12.04
N ASP A 468 -7.20 7.48 -10.94
CA ASP A 468 -7.64 7.85 -9.59
C ASP A 468 -7.78 9.35 -9.42
N TYR A 469 -6.81 10.12 -9.92
CA TYR A 469 -6.88 11.58 -9.96
C TYR A 469 -8.02 12.06 -10.83
N ILE A 470 -8.20 11.46 -12.01
CA ILE A 470 -9.34 11.75 -12.91
C ILE A 470 -10.66 11.48 -12.19
N ALA A 471 -10.81 10.31 -11.57
CA ALA A 471 -12.01 9.97 -10.81
C ALA A 471 -12.25 10.97 -9.65
N ALA A 472 -11.21 11.37 -8.93
CA ALA A 472 -11.33 12.32 -7.83
C ALA A 472 -11.79 13.72 -8.27
N VAL A 473 -11.31 14.22 -9.41
CA VAL A 473 -11.79 15.47 -10.02
C VAL A 473 -13.23 15.34 -10.51
N GLU A 474 -13.59 14.23 -11.15
CA GLU A 474 -14.96 14.00 -11.65
C GLU A 474 -15.97 13.81 -10.51
N GLU A 475 -15.63 13.09 -9.45
CA GLU A 475 -16.51 12.83 -8.29
C GLU A 475 -16.72 14.10 -7.47
N SER A 476 -15.65 14.87 -7.21
CA SER A 476 -15.75 16.13 -6.48
C SER A 476 -16.60 17.17 -7.23
N THR A 477 -16.58 17.18 -8.57
CA THR A 477 -17.38 18.11 -9.37
C THR A 477 -18.81 17.65 -9.64
N SER A 478 -19.08 16.34 -9.65
CA SER A 478 -20.40 15.77 -9.95
C SER A 478 -21.36 15.75 -8.76
N PHE A 479 -20.86 15.74 -7.52
CA PHE A 479 -21.71 15.73 -6.31
C PHE A 479 -22.56 17.00 -6.16
N PHE A 480 -22.18 18.11 -6.80
CA PHE A 480 -22.83 19.42 -6.70
C PHE A 480 -23.47 19.91 -8.02
N ARG A 481 -23.55 19.04 -9.03
CA ARG A 481 -24.31 19.25 -10.28
C ARG A 481 -25.58 18.42 -10.27
#